data_AF-A0A1K2EWB9-F1
#
_entry.id   AF-A0A1K2EWB9-F1
#
_cell.length_a   1.000
_cell.length_b   1.000
_cell.length_c   1.000
_cell.angle_alpha   90.00
_cell.angle_beta   90.00
_cell.angle_gamma   90.00
#
_symmetry.space_group_name_H-M   'P 1'
#
loop_
_entity.id
_entity.type
_entity.pdbx_description
1 polymer ?
#
loop_
_entity_poly.entity_id
_entity_poly.type
_entity_poly.pdbx_seq_one_letter_code
_entity_poly.pdbx_strand_id
1 'polypeptide(L)'
;MKTHDRIFLEQVATAVLEVDADRRTVVRYGGGYEGFRAEQRAARQRWDQWREETAQLEEYATTTAHGVAAGRAIKDNNKVAYDRAAGRLQASVSGRVRNAHKRLERLRSQPVPRPPDPLRFAALPTAGAAEGELVSLTDIRVGDRIAVDRLSVEAAGDC
;
A
#
# COMPACT_ATOMS: atom_id res chain seq x y z
N MET A 1 -10.17 -24.63 -8.52
CA MET A 1 -10.20 -23.88 -9.80
C MET A 1 -9.18 -22.76 -9.72
N LYS A 2 -8.23 -22.68 -10.66
CA LYS A 2 -7.27 -21.57 -10.76
C LYS A 2 -7.51 -20.87 -12.10
N THR A 3 -7.91 -19.62 -12.05
CA THR A 3 -8.13 -18.77 -13.22
C THR A 3 -7.60 -17.38 -12.91
N HIS A 4 -7.18 -16.67 -13.95
CA HIS A 4 -6.71 -15.28 -13.85
C HIS A 4 -7.69 -14.31 -14.53
N ASP A 5 -8.76 -14.82 -15.14
CA ASP A 5 -9.80 -13.98 -15.71
C ASP A 5 -10.60 -13.31 -14.60
N ARG A 6 -10.44 -11.99 -14.52
CA ARG A 6 -11.07 -11.15 -13.52
C ARG A 6 -12.60 -11.16 -13.62
N ILE A 7 -13.17 -11.09 -14.82
CA ILE A 7 -14.62 -11.03 -15.01
C ILE A 7 -15.25 -12.34 -14.56
N PHE A 8 -14.61 -13.46 -14.89
CA PHE A 8 -15.06 -14.76 -14.43
C PHE A 8 -15.02 -14.87 -12.89
N LEU A 9 -13.94 -14.39 -12.24
CA LEU A 9 -13.84 -14.39 -10.78
C LEU A 9 -14.91 -13.51 -10.13
N GLU A 10 -15.19 -12.34 -10.70
CA GLU A 10 -16.24 -11.42 -10.22
C GLU A 10 -17.62 -12.08 -10.25
N GLN A 11 -17.91 -12.87 -11.28
CA GLN A 11 -19.24 -13.49 -11.47
C GLN A 11 -19.42 -14.82 -10.74
N VAL A 12 -18.37 -15.64 -10.62
CA VAL A 12 -18.51 -17.05 -10.21
C VAL A 12 -17.91 -17.33 -8.83
N ALA A 13 -16.90 -16.57 -8.38
CA ALA A 13 -16.23 -16.88 -7.13
C ALA A 13 -17.08 -16.44 -5.94
N THR A 14 -17.59 -17.41 -5.17
CA THR A 14 -18.30 -17.16 -3.90
C THR A 14 -17.35 -17.06 -2.71
N ALA A 15 -16.15 -17.63 -2.82
CA ALA A 15 -15.09 -17.49 -1.82
C ALA A 15 -13.70 -17.45 -2.48
N VAL A 16 -12.78 -16.72 -1.85
CA VAL A 16 -11.37 -16.63 -2.26
C VAL A 16 -10.49 -17.14 -1.12
N LEU A 17 -9.50 -17.96 -1.47
CA LEU A 17 -8.46 -18.41 -0.56
C LEU A 17 -7.16 -17.70 -0.96
N GLU A 18 -6.65 -16.84 -0.10
CA GLU A 18 -5.35 -16.22 -0.24
C GLU A 18 -4.31 -17.08 0.47
N VAL A 19 -3.26 -17.45 -0.26
CA VAL A 19 -2.11 -18.19 0.27
C VAL A 19 -0.94 -17.22 0.32
N ASP A 20 -0.55 -16.85 1.53
CA ASP A 20 0.59 -15.98 1.79
C ASP A 20 1.79 -16.87 2.14
N ALA A 21 2.75 -16.95 1.21
CA ALA A 21 3.94 -17.78 1.39
C ALA A 21 4.91 -17.20 2.44
N ASP A 22 4.99 -15.87 2.54
CA ASP A 22 5.89 -15.18 3.46
C ASP A 22 5.41 -15.35 4.90
N ARG A 23 4.10 -15.23 5.12
CA ARG A 23 3.47 -15.42 6.42
C ARG A 23 3.17 -16.89 6.73
N ARG A 24 3.27 -17.78 5.73
CA ARG A 24 2.86 -19.19 5.80
C ARG A 24 1.42 -19.34 6.30
N THR A 25 0.54 -18.46 5.84
CA THR A 25 -0.87 -18.43 6.24
C THR A 25 -1.80 -18.62 5.05
N VAL A 26 -2.95 -19.23 5.30
CA VAL A 26 -4.06 -19.28 4.35
C VAL A 26 -5.25 -18.54 4.95
N VAL A 27 -5.76 -17.54 4.23
CA VAL A 27 -6.90 -16.72 4.65
C VAL A 27 -8.06 -16.96 3.70
N ARG A 28 -9.25 -17.21 4.25
CA ARG A 28 -10.47 -17.41 3.47
C ARG A 28 -11.36 -16.17 3.54
N TYR A 29 -11.76 -15.68 2.37
CA TYR A 29 -12.70 -14.58 2.20
C TYR A 29 -14.01 -15.13 1.64
N GLY A 30 -15.11 -14.95 2.38
CA GLY A 30 -16.44 -15.48 2.01
C GLY A 30 -17.31 -14.54 1.17
N GLY A 31 -16.86 -13.31 0.89
CA GLY A 31 -17.60 -12.31 0.13
C GLY A 31 -17.32 -12.35 -1.38
N GLY A 32 -16.94 -13.52 -1.91
CA GLY A 32 -16.48 -13.65 -3.29
C GLY A 32 -15.25 -12.80 -3.62
N TYR A 33 -15.05 -12.54 -4.91
CA TYR A 33 -13.89 -11.77 -5.37
C TYR A 33 -13.98 -10.27 -5.03
N GLU A 34 -15.18 -9.68 -5.07
CA GLU A 34 -15.36 -8.28 -4.67
C GLU A 34 -15.07 -8.05 -3.19
N GLY A 35 -15.56 -8.95 -2.32
CA GLY A 35 -15.27 -8.90 -0.88
C GLY A 35 -13.78 -9.01 -0.59
N PHE A 36 -13.08 -9.91 -1.28
CA PHE A 36 -11.61 -10.01 -1.20
C PHE A 36 -10.92 -8.70 -1.58
N ARG A 37 -11.34 -8.06 -2.68
CA ARG A 37 -10.78 -6.77 -3.12
C ARG A 37 -11.10 -5.63 -2.15
N ALA A 38 -12.27 -5.65 -1.51
CA ALA A 38 -12.64 -4.69 -0.48
C ALA A 38 -11.74 -4.84 0.76
N GLU A 39 -11.49 -6.07 1.22
CA GLU A 39 -10.59 -6.35 2.34
C GLU A 39 -9.14 -5.93 2.04
N GLN A 40 -8.63 -6.19 0.83
CA GLN A 40 -7.31 -5.71 0.42
C GLN A 40 -7.22 -4.17 0.47
N ARG A 41 -8.24 -3.46 -0.02
CA ARG A 41 -8.30 -1.99 0.04
C ARG A 41 -8.36 -1.50 1.48
N ALA A 42 -9.17 -2.12 2.34
CA ALA A 42 -9.29 -1.75 3.74
C ALA A 42 -7.98 -2.00 4.51
N ALA A 43 -7.30 -3.13 4.27
CA ALA A 43 -5.99 -3.42 4.83
C ALA A 43 -4.95 -2.38 4.41
N ARG A 44 -4.96 -1.98 3.13
CA ARG A 44 -4.10 -0.92 2.62
C ARG A 44 -4.35 0.42 3.28
N GLN A 45 -5.60 0.85 3.36
CA GLN A 45 -5.99 2.09 4.03
C GLN A 45 -5.59 2.12 5.52
N ARG A 46 -5.81 1.03 6.26
CA ARG A 46 -5.37 0.90 7.66
C ARG A 46 -3.86 1.08 7.80
N TRP A 47 -3.09 0.48 6.89
CA TRP A 47 -1.64 0.60 6.91
C TRP A 47 -1.16 2.00 6.54
N ASP A 48 -1.74 2.62 5.50
CA ASP A 48 -1.43 3.99 5.10
C ASP A 48 -1.75 4.98 6.24
N GLN A 49 -2.90 4.81 6.91
CA GLN A 49 -3.28 5.63 8.07
C GLN A 49 -2.31 5.46 9.25
N TRP A 50 -1.93 4.23 9.58
CA TRP A 50 -0.95 3.96 10.64
C TRP A 50 0.42 4.56 10.32
N ARG A 51 0.86 4.47 9.06
CA ARG A 51 2.11 5.06 8.58
C ARG A 51 2.09 6.58 8.73
N GLU A 52 1.01 7.20 8.28
CA GLU A 52 0.82 8.65 8.35
C GLU A 52 0.76 9.15 9.80
N GLU A 53 -0.05 8.51 10.66
CA GLU A 53 -0.14 8.89 12.09
C GLU A 53 1.22 8.76 12.79
N THR A 54 1.96 7.68 12.49
CA THR A 54 3.29 7.46 13.05
C THR A 54 4.28 8.54 12.59
N ALA A 55 4.29 8.87 11.28
CA ALA A 55 5.16 9.91 10.74
C ALA A 55 4.84 11.29 11.32
N GLN A 56 3.56 11.65 11.39
CA GLN A 56 3.11 12.93 11.96
C GLN A 56 3.51 13.07 13.44
N LEU A 57 3.37 12.01 14.23
CA LEU A 57 3.76 12.04 15.64
C LEU A 57 5.28 12.12 15.83
N GLU A 58 6.06 11.45 14.99
CA GLU A 58 7.53 11.54 14.98
C GLU A 58 8.01 12.96 14.63
N GLU A 59 7.45 13.54 13.57
CA GLU A 59 7.73 14.90 13.16
C GLU A 59 7.31 15.90 14.25
N TYR A 60 6.10 15.77 14.79
CA TYR A 60 5.61 16.62 15.87
C TYR A 60 6.55 16.59 17.08
N ALA A 61 6.96 15.40 17.52
CA ALA A 61 7.84 15.26 18.66
C ALA A 61 9.21 15.92 18.41
N THR A 62 9.78 15.76 17.21
CA THR A 62 11.08 16.33 16.83
C THR A 62 11.01 17.85 16.71
N THR A 63 10.08 18.37 15.91
CA THR A 63 9.94 19.81 15.64
C THR A 63 9.53 20.58 16.89
N THR A 64 8.58 20.03 17.67
CA THR A 64 8.12 20.68 18.90
C THR A 64 9.19 20.66 19.98
N ALA A 65 9.98 19.58 20.11
CA ALA A 65 11.11 19.55 21.04
C ALA A 65 12.15 20.63 20.70
N HIS A 66 12.43 20.85 19.41
CA HIS A 66 13.40 21.84 18.96
C HIS A 66 12.87 23.28 19.11
N GLY A 67 11.57 23.51 18.91
CA GLY A 67 10.94 24.84 18.97
C GLY A 67 10.89 25.47 20.38
N VAL A 68 10.94 24.67 21.45
CA VAL A 68 10.92 25.16 22.84
C VAL A 68 12.22 25.88 23.23
N ALA A 69 13.30 25.64 22.49
CA ALA A 69 14.59 26.28 22.76
C ALA A 69 14.63 27.77 22.35
N ALA A 70 13.71 28.23 21.49
CA ALA A 70 13.69 29.60 21.00
C ALA A 70 12.93 30.55 21.95
N GLY A 71 13.58 30.95 23.05
CA GLY A 71 13.06 31.97 23.96
C GLY A 71 13.12 33.38 23.36
N ARG A 72 12.06 34.19 23.56
CA ARG A 72 12.00 35.60 23.11
C ARG A 72 12.73 36.52 24.08
N ALA A 73 13.55 37.45 23.60
CA ALA A 73 14.24 38.43 24.46
C ALA A 73 13.25 39.25 25.31
N ILE A 74 13.56 39.39 26.59
CA ILE A 74 12.79 40.18 27.57
C ILE A 74 12.87 41.67 27.20
N LYS A 75 11.72 42.35 27.11
CA LYS A 75 11.62 43.79 26.79
C LYS A 75 11.38 44.67 28.03
N ASP A 76 10.88 44.12 29.14
CA ASP A 76 10.63 44.83 30.40
C ASP A 76 11.52 44.29 31.54
N ASN A 77 11.72 45.04 32.62
CA ASN A 77 12.53 44.58 33.77
C ASN A 77 11.78 43.58 34.68
N ASN A 78 10.70 42.94 34.22
CA ASN A 78 9.91 41.99 35.02
C ASN A 78 10.34 40.54 34.80
N LYS A 79 11.58 40.25 35.19
CA LYS A 79 12.22 38.95 35.04
C LYS A 79 11.42 37.80 35.67
N VAL A 80 10.89 37.99 36.88
CA VAL A 80 10.22 36.93 37.64
C VAL A 80 8.89 36.49 36.99
N ALA A 81 8.10 37.44 36.48
CA ALA A 81 6.85 37.11 35.81
C ALA A 81 7.11 36.42 34.46
N TYR A 82 8.11 36.90 33.72
CA TYR A 82 8.54 36.31 32.46
C TYR A 82 9.03 34.87 32.65
N ASP A 83 9.94 34.62 33.59
CA ASP A 83 10.51 33.29 33.86
C ASP A 83 9.42 32.29 34.26
N ARG A 84 8.45 32.72 35.08
CA ARG A 84 7.30 31.88 35.46
C ARG A 84 6.41 31.54 34.26
N ALA A 85 6.16 32.50 33.37
CA ALA A 85 5.36 32.27 32.16
C ALA A 85 6.10 31.34 31.18
N ALA A 86 7.40 31.57 30.97
CA ALA A 86 8.26 30.71 30.15
C ALA A 86 8.32 29.28 30.69
N GLY A 87 8.50 29.10 32.01
CA GLY A 87 8.52 27.78 32.65
C GLY A 87 7.20 27.02 32.49
N ARG A 88 6.05 27.70 32.57
CA ARG A 88 4.73 27.08 32.31
C ARG A 88 4.59 26.64 30.85
N LEU A 89 5.05 27.45 29.90
CA LEU A 89 5.05 27.10 28.48
C LEU A 89 5.94 25.88 28.23
N GLN A 90 7.17 25.89 28.75
CA GLN A 90 8.10 24.77 28.63
C GLN A 90 7.50 23.48 29.21
N ALA A 91 6.94 23.52 30.42
CA ALA A 91 6.30 22.36 31.04
C ALA A 91 5.12 21.83 30.21
N SER A 92 4.28 22.73 29.66
CA SER A 92 3.18 22.35 28.76
C SER A 92 3.68 21.66 27.50
N VAL A 93 4.75 22.18 26.90
CA VAL A 93 5.29 21.60 25.67
C VAL A 93 6.01 20.28 25.92
N SER A 94 6.84 20.19 26.96
CA SER A 94 7.47 18.92 27.38
C SER A 94 6.42 17.85 27.68
N GLY A 95 5.29 18.23 28.31
CA GLY A 95 4.16 17.33 28.54
C GLY A 95 3.55 16.81 27.23
N ARG A 96 3.37 17.69 26.24
CA ARG A 96 2.84 17.33 24.90
C ARG A 96 3.79 16.42 24.13
N VAL A 97 5.09 16.71 24.10
CA VAL A 97 6.12 15.86 23.46
C VAL A 97 6.16 14.48 24.13
N ARG A 98 6.14 14.42 25.47
CA ARG A 98 6.07 13.15 26.20
C ARG A 98 4.82 12.35 25.86
N ASN A 99 3.67 13.01 25.70
CA ASN A 99 2.44 12.33 25.28
C ASN A 99 2.56 11.78 23.85
N ALA A 100 3.12 12.55 22.92
CA ALA A 100 3.39 12.10 21.56
C ALA A 100 4.29 10.85 21.53
N HIS A 101 5.39 10.83 22.30
CA HIS A 101 6.23 9.64 22.44
C HIS A 101 5.48 8.42 22.99
N LYS A 102 4.65 8.61 24.04
CA LYS A 102 3.82 7.50 24.57
C LYS A 102 2.83 6.98 23.54
N ARG A 103 2.28 7.84 22.67
CA ARG A 103 1.37 7.40 21.60
C ARG A 103 2.11 6.64 20.51
N LEU A 104 3.31 7.10 20.12
CA LEU A 104 4.20 6.37 19.21
C LEU A 104 4.55 4.98 19.73
N GLU A 105 4.88 4.88 21.02
CA GLU A 105 5.19 3.60 21.66
C GLU A 105 4.00 2.62 21.56
N ARG A 106 2.77 3.09 21.83
CA ARG A 106 1.56 2.29 21.65
C ARG A 106 1.37 1.84 20.19
N LEU A 107 1.51 2.75 19.23
CA LEU A 107 1.36 2.44 17.80
C LEU A 107 2.41 1.42 17.32
N ARG A 108 3.63 1.47 17.86
CA ARG A 108 4.72 0.54 17.53
C ARG A 108 4.60 -0.81 18.24
N SER A 109 3.92 -0.87 19.38
CA SER A 109 3.67 -2.13 20.11
C SER A 109 2.71 -3.07 19.37
N GLN A 110 1.83 -2.52 18.53
CA GLN A 110 0.87 -3.26 17.72
C GLN A 110 0.88 -2.73 16.27
N PRO A 111 1.94 -3.02 15.51
CA PRO A 111 2.08 -2.50 14.16
C PRO A 111 1.02 -3.10 13.24
N VAL A 112 0.44 -2.26 12.37
CA VAL A 112 -0.45 -2.75 11.30
C VAL A 112 0.42 -3.50 10.27
N PRO A 113 0.08 -4.77 9.93
CA PRO A 113 0.89 -5.54 9.00
C PRO A 113 0.91 -4.86 7.63
N ARG A 114 2.10 -4.76 7.04
CA ARG A 114 2.27 -4.18 5.70
C ARG A 114 1.49 -5.01 4.67
N PRO A 115 0.58 -4.41 3.89
CA PRO A 115 -0.06 -5.07 2.76
C PRO A 115 0.99 -5.47 1.72
N PRO A 116 0.80 -6.59 0.99
CA PRO A 116 1.71 -6.98 -0.07
C PRO A 116 1.81 -5.88 -1.14
N ASP A 117 3.02 -5.70 -1.68
CA ASP A 117 3.24 -4.74 -2.75
C ASP A 117 2.50 -5.21 -4.03
N PRO A 118 1.88 -4.29 -4.79
CA PRO A 118 1.24 -4.67 -6.05
C PRO A 118 2.27 -5.28 -6.99
N LEU A 119 2.02 -6.51 -7.45
CA LEU A 119 2.83 -7.15 -8.47
C LEU A 119 2.81 -6.29 -9.73
N ARG A 120 3.99 -5.81 -10.12
CA ARG A 120 4.19 -5.09 -11.37
C ARG A 120 4.85 -6.04 -12.34
N PHE A 121 4.17 -6.29 -13.46
CA PHE A 121 4.79 -7.02 -14.55
C PHE A 121 5.73 -6.07 -15.28
N ALA A 122 7.03 -6.22 -15.01
CA ALA A 122 8.10 -5.46 -15.66
C ALA A 122 8.84 -6.32 -16.69
N ALA A 123 8.13 -7.19 -17.42
CA ALA A 123 8.73 -7.80 -18.59
C ALA A 123 8.75 -6.74 -19.69
N LEU A 124 9.90 -6.09 -19.85
CA LEU A 124 10.25 -5.56 -21.15
C LEU A 124 10.36 -6.79 -22.05
N PRO A 125 9.51 -6.96 -23.08
CA PRO A 125 9.81 -7.96 -24.08
C PRO A 125 11.20 -7.61 -24.60
N THR A 126 12.17 -8.50 -24.42
CA THR A 126 13.34 -8.48 -25.27
C THR A 126 12.75 -8.58 -26.66
N ALA A 127 12.77 -7.48 -27.43
CA ALA A 127 12.32 -7.49 -28.80
C ALA A 127 13.23 -8.49 -29.53
N GLY A 128 12.81 -9.75 -29.57
CA GLY A 128 13.17 -10.59 -30.67
C GLY A 128 12.44 -9.98 -31.84
N ALA A 129 13.19 -9.40 -32.79
CA ALA A 129 12.70 -9.29 -34.16
C ALA A 129 12.45 -10.73 -34.61
N ALA A 130 11.29 -11.27 -34.26
CA ALA A 130 10.83 -12.48 -34.86
C ALA A 130 10.41 -12.06 -36.26
N GLU A 131 11.08 -12.57 -37.28
CA GLU A 131 10.71 -12.36 -38.67
C GLU A 131 10.00 -13.64 -39.13
N GLY A 132 8.88 -13.49 -39.84
CA GLY A 132 8.13 -14.60 -40.42
C GLY A 132 6.90 -15.07 -39.62
N GLU A 133 6.44 -16.29 -39.92
CA GLU A 133 5.25 -16.89 -39.33
C GLU A 133 5.54 -17.31 -37.87
N LEU A 134 4.84 -16.68 -36.92
CA LEU A 134 5.00 -16.94 -35.49
C LEU A 134 4.23 -18.18 -35.05
N VAL A 135 3.00 -18.32 -35.54
CA VAL A 135 2.09 -19.41 -35.18
C VAL A 135 1.29 -19.78 -36.42
N SER A 136 1.31 -21.07 -36.76
CA SER A 136 0.44 -21.66 -37.78
C SER A 136 -0.46 -22.70 -37.14
N LEU A 137 -1.77 -22.54 -37.31
CA LEU A 137 -2.77 -23.49 -36.85
C LEU A 137 -3.62 -23.91 -38.05
N THR A 138 -3.83 -25.22 -38.21
CA THR A 138 -4.70 -25.80 -39.23
C THR A 138 -5.83 -26.58 -38.59
N ASP A 139 -6.96 -26.68 -39.28
CA ASP A 139 -8.14 -27.45 -38.86
C ASP A 139 -8.68 -27.05 -37.48
N ILE A 140 -8.77 -25.74 -37.21
CA ILE A 140 -9.28 -25.22 -35.95
C ILE A 140 -10.80 -25.39 -35.91
N ARG A 141 -11.27 -26.24 -35.01
CA ARG A 141 -12.69 -26.52 -34.78
C ARG A 141 -13.04 -26.28 -33.31
N VAL A 142 -14.06 -25.46 -33.04
CA VAL A 142 -14.62 -25.25 -31.69
C VAL A 142 -16.13 -25.52 -31.73
N GLY A 143 -16.50 -26.79 -31.62
CA GLY A 143 -17.88 -27.24 -31.82
C GLY A 143 -18.47 -26.64 -33.11
N ASP A 144 -19.68 -26.11 -33.00
CA ASP A 144 -20.39 -25.50 -34.13
C ASP A 144 -20.09 -23.99 -34.28
N ARG A 145 -19.22 -23.43 -33.43
CA ARG A 145 -19.02 -21.99 -33.28
C ARG A 145 -17.86 -21.44 -34.10
N ILE A 146 -16.80 -22.23 -34.26
CA ILE A 146 -15.60 -21.83 -35.00
C ILE A 146 -15.17 -22.98 -35.90
N ALA A 147 -15.04 -22.69 -37.19
CA ALA A 147 -14.47 -23.56 -38.20
C ALA A 147 -13.52 -22.72 -39.05
N VAL A 148 -12.21 -22.86 -38.79
CA VAL A 148 -11.16 -22.13 -39.50
C VAL A 148 -10.14 -23.14 -40.00
N ASP A 149 -10.01 -23.24 -41.33
CA ASP A 149 -9.12 -24.23 -41.95
C ASP A 149 -7.63 -23.88 -41.73
N ARG A 150 -7.31 -22.58 -41.69
CA ARG A 150 -5.97 -22.09 -41.35
C ARG A 150 -6.02 -20.72 -40.68
N LEU A 151 -5.23 -20.57 -39.62
CA LEU A 151 -4.91 -19.29 -38.98
C LEU A 151 -3.39 -19.16 -38.89
N SER A 152 -2.84 -18.16 -39.54
CA SER A 152 -1.44 -17.76 -39.37
C SER A 152 -1.37 -16.44 -38.61
N VAL A 153 -0.42 -16.35 -37.69
CA VAL A 153 -0.03 -15.09 -37.04
C VAL A 153 1.38 -14.79 -37.51
N GLU A 154 1.53 -13.71 -38.27
CA GLU A 154 2.83 -13.23 -38.72
C GLU A 154 3.39 -12.22 -37.73
N ALA A 155 4.70 -12.13 -37.66
CA ALA A 155 5.33 -11.05 -36.93
C ALA A 155 5.00 -9.71 -37.58
N ALA A 156 4.65 -8.72 -36.76
CA ALA A 156 4.50 -7.35 -37.23
C ALA A 156 5.89 -6.81 -37.60
N GLY A 157 6.25 -6.93 -38.88
CA GLY A 157 7.43 -6.27 -39.43
C GLY A 157 7.22 -4.76 -39.39
N ASP A 158 8.16 -4.03 -38.79
CA ASP A 158 8.17 -2.57 -38.82
C ASP A 158 8.19 -2.10 -40.29
N CYS A 159 7.18 -1.31 -40.67
CA CYS A 159 7.17 -0.53 -41.91
C CYS A 159 7.74 0.86 -41.65
#